data_AF-A0A7L4GWN6-F1
#
_entry.id   AF-A0A7L4GWN6-F1
#
_cell.length_a   1.000
_cell.length_b   1.000
_cell.length_c   1.000
_cell.angle_alpha   90.00
_cell.angle_beta   90.00
_cell.angle_gamma   90.00
#
_symmetry.space_group_name_H-M   'P 1'
#
loop_
_entity.id
_entity.type
_entity.pdbx_description
1 polymer ?
#
loop_
_entity_poly.entity_id
_entity_poly.type
_entity_poly.pdbx_seq_one_letter_code
_entity_poly.pdbx_strand_id
1 'polypeptide(L)'
;ERGHGLYQPHEPGYGLYQPGYSPNNDQTHDLKSQMLAIQNAKAYLLKSSTASGLNLYDHLANMLTKILDEKPTNAVDIIENISKDVKWAQFQKKVDTLRDEYEILPTFEAAEMRKALFIKTDGEGAEELEEEVGENPLPNVMETAFYFEQAGIGLSKDETYLIFLALKNLISVHPIQTCRFWGKILGLEMNYIIAEVQYTEEEEEEEAEEEEVIAEEGKEMDEDEDEEKEKEDEPPKSTYKSPPVIPKEENGTGTNKYVYFVCNEPGKPWVKLPPVTPAQIVCARKIKKFFTGRLDAPVVSFPPFPGNEANYLRAQIARISAGSHISPIGFYQLSEEEIEEEEGGEGRYEENADFNPLSVTEMVDSLSTWVHHGQSILEQGRCVWFNPFKKSEEEEEEEEEDEEENAEEPDALQQETGLPLLTPVSEDEGIQNIPAWTAQPSTNLIPQYAVAILQSNRWPGAYAFASG
;
A
#
# COMPACT_ATOMS: atom_id res chain seq x y z
N GLU A 1 -14.90 9.41 25.35
CA GLU A 1 -15.41 8.56 24.26
C GLU A 1 -14.43 7.41 24.00
N ARG A 2 -14.93 6.33 23.39
CA ARG A 2 -14.48 4.92 23.41
C ARG A 2 -15.04 4.18 24.62
N GLY A 3 -16.00 3.27 24.48
CA GLY A 3 -16.46 2.55 23.29
C GLY A 3 -16.76 1.14 23.74
N HIS A 4 -18.04 0.79 23.78
CA HIS A 4 -18.55 -0.50 24.22
C HIS A 4 -17.96 -1.64 23.39
N GLY A 5 -17.40 -2.65 24.07
CA GLY A 5 -17.04 -3.93 23.47
C GLY A 5 -18.17 -4.95 23.65
N LEU A 6 -18.62 -5.48 22.51
CA LEU A 6 -19.31 -6.74 22.22
C LEU A 6 -20.18 -7.39 23.31
N TYR A 7 -21.49 -7.37 23.05
CA TYR A 7 -22.51 -8.20 23.68
C TYR A 7 -22.12 -9.69 23.70
N GLN A 8 -21.92 -10.27 24.88
CA GLN A 8 -22.04 -11.71 25.08
C GLN A 8 -23.53 -12.05 25.31
N PRO A 9 -24.03 -13.21 24.85
CA PRO A 9 -25.40 -13.63 25.13
C PRO A 9 -25.54 -13.86 26.64
N HIS A 10 -26.36 -13.07 27.30
CA HIS A 10 -26.74 -13.32 28.68
C HIS A 10 -27.41 -14.70 28.79
N GLU A 11 -26.78 -15.62 29.53
CA GLU A 11 -27.48 -16.79 30.07
C GLU A 11 -28.65 -16.33 30.96
N PRO A 12 -29.76 -17.08 31.02
CA PRO A 12 -30.98 -16.62 31.66
C PRO A 12 -30.74 -16.43 33.17
N GLY A 13 -30.77 -15.16 33.59
CA GLY A 13 -30.69 -14.76 34.98
C GLY A 13 -31.79 -15.43 35.80
N TYR A 14 -31.39 -16.28 36.75
CA TYR A 14 -32.27 -16.72 37.82
C TYR A 14 -32.61 -15.50 38.68
N GLY A 15 -33.89 -15.14 38.70
CA GLY A 15 -34.42 -14.03 39.49
C GLY A 15 -34.15 -14.23 40.98
N LEU A 16 -33.32 -13.34 41.54
CA LEU A 16 -33.06 -13.23 42.98
C LEU A 16 -34.21 -12.50 43.69
N TYR A 17 -35.43 -13.03 43.67
CA TYR A 17 -36.48 -12.64 44.63
C TYR A 17 -37.47 -13.78 44.83
N GLN A 18 -37.19 -14.67 45.78
CA GLN A 18 -38.22 -15.37 46.55
C GLN A 18 -38.00 -15.05 48.03
N PRO A 19 -38.89 -14.28 48.67
CA PRO A 19 -38.81 -13.99 50.09
C PRO A 19 -39.36 -15.20 50.86
N GLY A 20 -38.50 -15.99 51.51
CA GLY A 20 -39.01 -17.09 52.32
C GLY A 20 -38.04 -18.13 52.83
N TYR A 21 -36.78 -17.82 53.13
CA TYR A 21 -35.92 -18.75 53.86
C TYR A 21 -35.45 -18.14 55.19
N SER A 22 -36.28 -18.34 56.21
CA SER A 22 -35.87 -18.24 57.61
C SER A 22 -35.25 -19.59 58.02
N PRO A 23 -34.16 -19.65 58.82
CA PRO A 23 -33.40 -20.89 59.02
C PRO A 23 -34.05 -21.90 59.98
N ASN A 24 -35.23 -21.62 60.52
CA ASN A 24 -35.90 -22.50 61.48
C ASN A 24 -37.27 -22.89 60.95
N ASN A 25 -37.32 -23.97 60.15
CA ASN A 25 -38.57 -24.65 59.86
C ASN A 25 -38.39 -26.13 60.20
N ASP A 26 -38.82 -26.50 61.41
CA ASP A 26 -39.05 -27.87 61.83
C ASP A 26 -40.17 -28.45 60.96
N GLN A 27 -39.81 -29.05 59.82
CA GLN A 27 -40.65 -30.00 59.13
C GLN A 27 -39.85 -31.29 59.00
N THR A 28 -40.35 -32.34 59.65
CA THR A 28 -39.83 -33.71 59.54
C THR A 28 -40.01 -34.19 58.10
N HIS A 29 -39.08 -33.79 57.23
CA HIS A 29 -38.93 -34.36 55.90
C HIS A 29 -38.48 -35.81 56.04
N ASP A 30 -39.03 -36.68 55.20
CA ASP A 30 -38.61 -38.07 55.10
C ASP A 30 -37.09 -38.13 54.88
N LEU A 31 -36.37 -38.70 55.85
CA LEU A 31 -34.90 -38.77 55.89
C LEU A 31 -34.31 -39.32 54.59
N LYS A 32 -35.02 -40.28 53.95
CA LYS A 32 -34.59 -40.85 52.67
C LYS A 32 -34.62 -39.83 51.53
N SER A 33 -35.68 -39.03 51.47
CA SER A 33 -35.85 -38.00 50.44
C SER A 33 -34.80 -36.89 50.59
N GLN A 34 -34.45 -36.52 51.82
CA GLN A 34 -33.41 -35.53 52.11
C GLN A 34 -32.00 -36.07 51.77
N MET A 35 -31.71 -37.32 52.10
CA MET A 35 -30.44 -37.96 51.71
C MET A 35 -30.27 -38.05 50.20
N LEU A 36 -31.33 -38.37 49.46
CA LEU A 36 -31.31 -38.41 48.01
C LEU A 36 -31.06 -37.02 47.41
N ALA A 37 -31.69 -35.98 47.97
CA ALA A 37 -31.45 -34.60 47.54
C ALA A 37 -29.98 -34.16 47.75
N ILE A 38 -29.38 -34.52 48.89
CA ILE A 38 -27.96 -34.25 49.18
C ILE A 38 -27.04 -34.99 48.20
N GLN A 39 -27.35 -36.26 47.90
CA GLN A 39 -26.59 -37.05 46.93
C GLN A 39 -26.65 -36.45 45.52
N ASN A 40 -27.83 -36.01 45.09
CA ASN A 40 -28.01 -35.37 43.78
C ASN A 40 -27.26 -34.03 43.70
N ALA A 41 -27.30 -33.21 44.76
CA ALA A 41 -26.56 -31.95 44.83
C ALA A 41 -25.04 -32.19 44.77
N LYS A 42 -24.53 -33.19 45.51
CA LYS A 42 -23.10 -33.55 45.46
C LYS A 42 -22.70 -34.03 44.06
N ALA A 43 -23.50 -34.88 43.42
CA ALA A 43 -23.23 -35.34 42.06
C ALA A 43 -23.19 -34.19 41.06
N TYR A 44 -24.08 -33.20 41.21
CA TYR A 44 -24.07 -31.98 40.40
C TYR A 44 -22.78 -31.16 40.58
N LEU A 45 -22.34 -30.92 41.82
CA LEU A 45 -21.13 -30.16 42.13
C LEU A 45 -19.83 -30.85 41.67
N LEU A 46 -19.86 -32.18 41.55
CA LEU A 46 -18.75 -32.99 41.04
C LEU A 46 -18.66 -33.05 39.51
N LYS A 47 -19.63 -32.45 38.78
CA LYS A 47 -19.58 -32.37 37.32
C LYS A 47 -18.43 -31.44 36.89
N SER A 48 -17.51 -31.96 36.08
CA SER A 48 -16.39 -31.21 35.54
C SER A 48 -16.81 -30.23 34.46
N SER A 49 -16.21 -29.04 34.44
CA SER A 49 -16.34 -28.09 33.33
C SER A 49 -15.57 -28.57 32.10
N THR A 50 -16.16 -28.43 30.91
CA THR A 50 -15.50 -28.75 29.64
C THR A 50 -14.42 -27.74 29.27
N ALA A 51 -14.49 -26.51 29.78
CA ALA A 51 -13.55 -25.44 29.46
C ALA A 51 -12.31 -25.45 30.36
N SER A 52 -12.47 -25.70 31.66
CA SER A 52 -11.36 -25.67 32.63
C SER A 52 -10.95 -27.04 33.17
N GLY A 53 -11.75 -28.09 32.94
CA GLY A 53 -11.52 -29.42 33.53
C GLY A 53 -11.76 -29.50 35.04
N LEU A 54 -12.05 -28.38 35.71
CA LEU A 54 -12.28 -28.30 37.15
C LEU A 54 -13.75 -28.60 37.49
N ASN A 55 -13.98 -29.22 38.64
CA ASN A 55 -15.31 -29.36 39.24
C ASN A 55 -15.51 -28.35 40.38
N LEU A 56 -16.77 -28.02 40.67
CA LEU A 56 -17.08 -26.98 41.68
C LEU A 56 -16.87 -27.48 43.10
N TYR A 57 -17.09 -28.76 43.35
CA TYR A 57 -16.92 -29.38 44.66
C TYR A 57 -15.47 -29.28 45.16
N ASP A 58 -14.50 -29.70 44.35
CA ASP A 58 -13.08 -29.67 44.70
C ASP A 58 -12.57 -28.22 44.76
N HIS A 59 -13.05 -27.34 43.87
CA HIS A 59 -12.67 -25.92 43.92
C HIS A 59 -13.08 -25.27 45.26
N LEU A 60 -14.34 -25.46 45.68
CA LEU A 60 -14.83 -24.95 46.96
C LEU A 60 -14.12 -25.60 48.16
N ALA A 61 -13.87 -26.91 48.11
CA ALA A 61 -13.14 -27.61 49.16
C ALA A 61 -11.71 -27.05 49.30
N ASN A 62 -10.99 -26.85 48.20
CA ASN A 62 -9.64 -26.29 48.22
C ASN A 62 -9.62 -24.83 48.70
N MET A 63 -10.62 -24.04 48.30
CA MET A 63 -10.77 -22.65 48.77
C MET A 63 -11.02 -22.58 50.28
N LEU A 64 -11.89 -23.46 50.81
CA LEU A 64 -12.14 -23.57 52.25
C LEU A 64 -10.90 -24.06 53.01
N THR A 65 -10.18 -25.05 52.50
CA THR A 65 -8.92 -25.52 53.08
C THR A 65 -7.91 -24.38 53.19
N LYS A 66 -7.72 -23.61 52.11
CA LYS A 66 -6.81 -22.45 52.10
C LYS A 66 -7.20 -21.39 53.14
N ILE A 67 -8.49 -21.09 53.27
CA ILE A 67 -9.00 -20.14 54.28
C ILE A 67 -8.72 -20.65 55.71
N LEU A 68 -8.93 -21.94 55.96
CA LEU A 68 -8.73 -22.55 57.27
C LEU A 68 -7.25 -22.64 57.67
N ASP A 69 -6.36 -22.80 56.69
CA ASP A 69 -4.91 -22.86 56.90
C ASP A 69 -4.30 -21.46 57.13
N GLU A 70 -4.64 -20.49 56.28
CA GLU A 70 -4.04 -19.14 56.31
C GLU A 70 -4.70 -18.20 57.34
N LYS A 71 -5.93 -18.51 57.77
CA LYS A 71 -6.72 -17.74 58.76
C LYS A 71 -6.65 -16.21 58.58
N PRO A 72 -7.06 -15.68 57.40
CA PRO A 72 -7.04 -14.25 57.15
C PRO A 72 -8.05 -13.51 58.04
N THR A 73 -7.70 -12.28 58.44
CA THR A 73 -8.53 -11.44 59.34
C THR A 73 -9.89 -11.09 58.75
N ASN A 74 -9.95 -10.79 57.44
CA ASN A 74 -11.19 -10.46 56.71
C ASN A 74 -11.42 -11.46 55.56
N ALA A 75 -11.63 -12.73 55.90
CA ALA A 75 -11.78 -13.81 54.91
C ALA A 75 -12.90 -13.57 53.88
N VAL A 76 -13.98 -12.90 54.27
CA VAL A 76 -15.13 -12.62 53.40
C VAL A 76 -14.76 -11.63 52.29
N ASP A 77 -14.02 -10.57 52.61
CA ASP A 77 -13.67 -9.51 51.66
C ASP A 77 -12.68 -9.99 50.59
N ILE A 78 -11.87 -11.01 50.90
CA ILE A 78 -10.82 -11.52 50.02
C ILE A 78 -11.16 -12.86 49.37
N ILE A 79 -12.36 -13.39 49.59
CA ILE A 79 -12.74 -14.74 49.14
C ILE A 79 -12.63 -14.91 47.61
N GLU A 80 -12.90 -13.84 46.85
CA GLU A 80 -12.75 -13.82 45.39
C GLU A 80 -11.28 -13.94 44.97
N ASN A 81 -10.38 -13.26 45.67
CA ASN A 81 -8.94 -13.36 45.44
C ASN A 81 -8.43 -14.77 45.79
N ILE A 82 -8.90 -15.35 46.90
CA ILE A 82 -8.57 -16.73 47.28
C ILE A 82 -9.07 -17.71 46.21
N SER A 83 -10.29 -17.53 45.71
CA SER A 83 -10.81 -18.34 44.59
C SER A 83 -9.94 -18.20 43.35
N LYS A 84 -9.44 -17.01 43.05
CA LYS A 84 -8.58 -16.75 41.88
C LYS A 84 -7.23 -17.43 42.05
N ASP A 85 -6.63 -17.34 43.23
CA ASP A 85 -5.36 -17.99 43.56
C ASP A 85 -5.46 -19.51 43.47
N VAL A 86 -6.55 -20.12 43.96
CA VAL A 86 -6.74 -21.58 43.88
C VAL A 86 -6.87 -22.02 42.42
N LYS A 87 -7.56 -21.26 41.58
CA LYS A 87 -7.63 -21.52 40.12
C LYS A 87 -6.26 -21.39 39.45
N TRP A 88 -5.49 -20.37 39.82
CA TRP A 88 -4.13 -20.16 39.29
C TRP A 88 -3.14 -21.23 39.77
N ALA A 89 -3.22 -21.68 41.01
CA ALA A 89 -2.37 -22.75 41.56
C ALA A 89 -2.65 -24.11 40.88
N GLN A 90 -3.87 -24.32 40.39
CA GLN A 90 -4.27 -25.52 39.64
C GLN A 90 -4.14 -25.36 38.13
N PHE A 91 -3.61 -24.24 37.63
CA PHE A 91 -3.33 -24.07 36.21
C PHE A 91 -2.28 -25.08 35.77
N GLN A 92 -2.75 -26.21 35.25
CA GLN A 92 -1.93 -27.08 34.44
C GLN A 92 -1.79 -26.39 33.10
N LYS A 93 -0.62 -25.81 32.82
CA LYS A 93 -0.20 -25.63 31.42
C LYS A 93 -0.45 -27.00 30.77
N LYS A 94 -1.15 -27.07 29.63
CA LYS A 94 -1.24 -28.31 28.85
C LYS A 94 0.20 -28.69 28.49
N VAL A 95 0.86 -29.46 29.35
CA VAL A 95 2.13 -30.11 29.08
C VAL A 95 1.76 -31.52 28.65
N ASP A 96 1.01 -31.64 27.56
CA ASP A 96 1.07 -32.86 26.77
C ASP A 96 2.41 -32.79 26.01
N THR A 97 3.49 -33.19 26.68
CA THR A 97 4.85 -33.19 26.10
C THR A 97 5.11 -34.43 25.25
N LEU A 98 4.10 -35.27 24.99
CA LEU A 98 4.23 -36.46 24.16
C LEU A 98 3.89 -36.20 22.69
N ARG A 99 3.23 -35.07 22.40
CA ARG A 99 2.96 -34.61 21.05
C ARG A 99 3.62 -33.26 20.88
N ASP A 100 4.56 -33.17 19.94
CA ASP A 100 5.11 -31.89 19.53
C ASP A 100 3.97 -31.06 18.92
N GLU A 101 3.52 -30.02 19.64
CA GLU A 101 2.74 -28.95 19.06
C GLU A 101 3.71 -28.08 18.25
N TYR A 102 3.83 -28.38 16.96
CA TYR A 102 4.54 -27.52 16.02
C TYR A 102 3.71 -26.27 15.77
N GLU A 103 3.89 -25.23 16.60
CA GLU A 103 3.51 -23.88 16.20
C GLU A 103 4.38 -23.48 15.01
N ILE A 104 3.79 -23.46 13.81
CA ILE A 104 4.46 -22.93 12.64
C ILE A 104 4.61 -21.43 12.86
N LEU A 105 5.84 -21.01 13.11
CA LEU A 105 6.15 -19.59 13.27
C LEU A 105 5.95 -18.88 11.93
N PRO A 106 5.45 -17.63 11.90
CA PRO A 106 5.35 -16.84 10.67
C PRO A 106 6.68 -16.71 9.91
N THR A 107 7.81 -16.76 10.63
CA THR A 107 9.15 -16.77 10.06
C THR A 107 9.46 -18.03 9.27
N PHE A 108 8.89 -19.18 9.66
CA PHE A 108 9.04 -20.44 8.95
C PHE A 108 8.25 -20.41 7.64
N GLU A 109 7.02 -19.89 7.65
CA GLU A 109 6.21 -19.72 6.44
C GLU A 109 6.91 -18.78 5.43
N ALA A 110 7.42 -17.65 5.91
CA ALA A 110 8.20 -16.72 5.09
C ALA A 110 9.47 -17.38 4.52
N ALA A 111 10.13 -18.25 5.28
CA ALA A 111 11.33 -18.95 4.83
C ALA A 111 11.02 -20.01 3.75
N GLU A 112 9.96 -20.79 3.91
CA GLU A 112 9.52 -21.75 2.88
C GLU A 112 9.11 -21.04 1.57
N MET A 113 8.43 -19.89 1.66
CA MET A 113 8.14 -19.06 0.47
C MET A 113 9.43 -18.58 -0.22
N ARG A 114 10.40 -18.05 0.54
CA ARG A 114 11.66 -17.56 -0.02
C ARG A 114 12.49 -18.68 -0.62
N LYS A 115 12.48 -19.86 -0.01
CA LYS A 115 13.21 -21.04 -0.50
C LYS A 115 12.78 -21.44 -1.91
N ALA A 116 11.51 -21.26 -2.26
CA ALA A 116 11.01 -21.54 -3.60
C ALA A 116 11.72 -20.69 -4.67
N LEU A 117 12.16 -19.47 -4.35
CA LEU A 117 12.89 -18.60 -5.29
C LEU A 117 14.29 -19.11 -5.66
N PHE A 118 14.88 -19.99 -4.86
CA PHE A 118 16.24 -20.52 -5.08
C PHE A 118 16.26 -21.83 -5.85
N ILE A 119 15.10 -22.44 -6.07
CA ILE A 119 15.00 -23.73 -6.76
C ILE A 119 14.73 -23.44 -8.25
N LYS A 120 15.60 -23.91 -9.14
CA LYS A 120 15.32 -23.93 -10.57
C LYS A 120 14.15 -24.90 -10.77
N THR A 121 13.03 -24.44 -11.33
CA THR A 121 11.94 -25.34 -11.70
C THR A 121 12.43 -26.22 -12.85
N ASP A 122 12.90 -27.42 -12.52
CA ASP A 122 13.30 -28.46 -13.47
C ASP A 122 12.04 -29.02 -14.19
N GLY A 123 11.42 -28.19 -15.03
CA GLY A 123 10.41 -28.60 -16.00
C GLY A 123 11.09 -28.85 -17.34
N GLU A 124 10.79 -29.98 -17.99
CA GLU A 124 11.33 -30.46 -19.28
C GLU A 124 11.04 -29.54 -20.50
N GLY A 125 10.89 -28.23 -20.30
CA GLY A 125 10.79 -27.19 -21.32
C GLY A 125 11.54 -25.89 -20.95
N ALA A 126 12.23 -25.83 -19.81
CA ALA A 126 13.00 -24.66 -19.38
C ALA A 126 14.37 -24.54 -20.07
N GLU A 127 14.83 -25.58 -20.78
CA GLU A 127 16.05 -25.56 -21.59
C GLU A 127 15.82 -24.95 -22.99
N GLU A 128 14.57 -24.75 -23.43
CA GLU A 128 14.28 -24.17 -24.76
C GLU A 128 14.18 -22.63 -24.76
N LEU A 129 14.04 -22.00 -23.59
CA LEU A 129 13.96 -20.52 -23.46
C LEU A 129 15.30 -19.84 -23.14
N GLU A 130 16.38 -20.60 -22.90
CA GLU A 130 17.71 -20.03 -22.61
C GLU A 130 18.51 -19.66 -23.88
N GLU A 131 17.97 -19.86 -25.10
CA GLU A 131 18.68 -19.63 -26.38
C GLU A 131 18.07 -18.58 -27.33
N GLU A 132 17.16 -17.70 -26.88
CA GLU A 132 16.87 -16.46 -27.63
C GLU A 132 17.69 -15.30 -27.06
N VAL A 133 18.76 -14.94 -27.79
CA VAL A 133 19.62 -13.79 -27.50
C VAL A 133 18.85 -12.50 -27.83
N GLY A 134 17.92 -12.15 -26.95
CA GLY A 134 17.39 -10.79 -26.78
C GLY A 134 18.07 -10.09 -25.62
N GLU A 135 17.93 -8.76 -25.52
CA GLU A 135 18.33 -8.02 -24.32
C GLU A 135 17.56 -8.57 -23.12
N ASN A 136 18.27 -9.03 -22.09
CA ASN A 136 17.63 -9.59 -20.91
C ASN A 136 17.03 -8.42 -20.10
N PRO A 137 15.70 -8.33 -19.94
CA PRO A 137 15.05 -7.17 -19.32
C PRO A 137 15.30 -7.08 -17.80
N LEU A 138 16.00 -8.07 -17.22
CA LEU A 138 16.29 -8.15 -15.79
C LEU A 138 17.38 -7.14 -15.39
N PRO A 139 17.07 -6.16 -14.52
CA PRO A 139 18.03 -5.15 -14.11
C PRO A 139 19.09 -5.74 -13.18
N ASN A 140 20.32 -5.23 -13.26
CA ASN A 140 21.39 -5.60 -12.31
C ASN A 140 21.21 -4.90 -10.95
N VAL A 141 20.19 -5.30 -10.20
CA VAL A 141 19.87 -4.70 -8.89
C VAL A 141 21.02 -4.85 -7.90
N MET A 142 21.84 -5.90 -8.01
CA MET A 142 22.97 -6.13 -7.12
C MET A 142 24.08 -5.08 -7.28
N GLU A 143 24.31 -4.61 -8.51
CA GLU A 143 25.25 -3.53 -8.78
C GLU A 143 24.74 -2.19 -8.25
N THR A 144 23.47 -1.85 -8.51
CA THR A 144 22.88 -0.62 -7.95
C THR A 144 22.92 -0.61 -6.41
N ALA A 145 22.63 -1.74 -5.77
CA ALA A 145 22.70 -1.88 -4.33
C ALA A 145 24.13 -1.76 -3.78
N PHE A 146 25.15 -2.18 -4.53
CA PHE A 146 26.55 -1.98 -4.15
C PHE A 146 26.89 -0.48 -4.04
N TYR A 147 26.45 0.34 -5.00
CA TYR A 147 26.69 1.79 -4.95
C TYR A 147 25.91 2.48 -3.83
N PHE A 148 24.65 2.09 -3.60
CA PHE A 148 23.89 2.61 -2.46
C PHE A 148 24.49 2.17 -1.11
N GLU A 149 25.02 0.96 -0.99
CA GLU A 149 25.68 0.50 0.24
C GLU A 149 26.93 1.33 0.56
N GLN A 150 27.69 1.77 -0.45
CA GLN A 150 28.83 2.68 -0.23
C GLN A 150 28.40 4.00 0.42
N ALA A 151 27.17 4.45 0.17
CA ALA A 151 26.56 5.62 0.79
C ALA A 151 26.00 5.34 2.20
N GLY A 152 25.95 4.07 2.63
CA GLY A 152 25.23 3.65 3.83
C GLY A 152 23.72 3.73 3.70
N ILE A 153 23.19 3.64 2.47
CA ILE A 153 21.77 3.82 2.13
C ILE A 153 21.28 2.55 1.42
N GLY A 154 19.98 2.27 1.49
CA GLY A 154 19.34 1.19 0.74
C GLY A 154 18.95 -0.01 1.60
N LEU A 155 18.76 -1.15 0.92
CA LEU A 155 18.31 -2.41 1.51
C LEU A 155 19.50 -3.31 1.85
N SER A 156 19.27 -4.29 2.73
CA SER A 156 20.29 -5.28 3.06
C SER A 156 20.62 -6.16 1.85
N LYS A 157 21.85 -6.64 1.74
CA LYS A 157 22.30 -7.54 0.64
C LYS A 157 21.38 -8.74 0.45
N ASP A 158 20.99 -9.36 1.56
CA ASP A 158 20.13 -10.54 1.56
C ASP A 158 18.74 -10.19 1.01
N GLU A 159 18.18 -9.05 1.41
CA GLU A 159 16.88 -8.57 0.92
C GLU A 159 16.94 -8.19 -0.56
N THR A 160 17.98 -7.46 -0.99
CA THR A 160 18.19 -7.10 -2.40
C THR A 160 18.30 -8.34 -3.28
N TYR A 161 19.03 -9.37 -2.84
CA TYR A 161 19.16 -10.60 -3.60
C TYR A 161 17.82 -11.35 -3.74
N LEU A 162 17.02 -11.37 -2.67
CA LEU A 162 15.66 -11.94 -2.73
C LEU A 162 14.76 -11.15 -3.69
N ILE A 163 14.85 -9.81 -3.68
CA ILE A 163 14.12 -8.95 -4.63
C ILE A 163 14.57 -9.24 -6.06
N PHE A 164 15.87 -9.38 -6.29
CA PHE A 164 16.43 -9.71 -7.60
C PHE A 164 15.87 -11.05 -8.14
N LEU A 165 15.79 -12.09 -7.30
CA LEU A 165 15.14 -13.35 -7.66
C LEU A 165 13.63 -13.20 -7.90
N ALA A 166 12.94 -12.37 -7.13
CA ALA A 166 11.52 -12.11 -7.31
C ALA A 166 11.22 -11.37 -8.63
N LEU A 167 12.10 -10.45 -9.05
CA LEU A 167 12.02 -9.75 -10.35
C LEU A 167 12.29 -10.72 -11.51
N LYS A 168 13.24 -11.64 -11.35
CA LYS A 168 13.46 -12.71 -12.33
C LYS A 168 12.19 -13.54 -12.54
N ASN A 169 11.46 -13.86 -11.46
CA ASN A 169 10.19 -14.55 -11.56
C ASN A 169 9.13 -13.70 -12.29
N LEU A 170 9.03 -12.39 -11.97
CA LEU A 170 8.10 -11.47 -12.64
C LEU A 170 8.27 -11.50 -14.18
N ILE A 171 9.51 -11.33 -14.64
CA ILE A 171 9.88 -11.32 -16.07
C ILE A 171 9.67 -12.68 -16.74
N SER A 172 9.73 -13.78 -15.98
CA SER A 172 9.47 -15.12 -16.54
C SER A 172 7.98 -15.40 -16.72
N VAL A 173 7.13 -14.68 -15.98
CA VAL A 173 5.66 -14.85 -16.00
C VAL A 173 5.01 -13.86 -16.96
N HIS A 174 5.56 -12.64 -17.05
CA HIS A 174 5.03 -11.57 -17.87
C HIS A 174 6.00 -11.20 -19.01
N PRO A 175 5.49 -11.03 -20.23
CA PRO A 175 6.22 -10.52 -21.40
C PRO A 175 6.67 -9.05 -21.23
N ILE A 176 7.82 -8.85 -20.60
CA ILE A 176 8.33 -7.53 -20.21
C ILE A 176 9.49 -7.13 -21.12
N GLN A 177 9.45 -5.93 -21.71
CA GLN A 177 10.56 -5.36 -22.49
C GLN A 177 11.63 -4.75 -21.59
N THR A 178 11.23 -3.96 -20.60
CA THR A 178 12.17 -3.36 -19.63
C THR A 178 11.62 -3.50 -18.21
N CYS A 179 12.48 -3.89 -17.27
CA CYS A 179 12.13 -3.97 -15.86
C CYS A 179 13.14 -3.18 -15.03
N ARG A 180 12.65 -2.37 -14.12
CA ARG A 180 13.45 -1.61 -13.16
C ARG A 180 12.92 -1.80 -11.75
N PHE A 181 13.84 -1.98 -10.80
CA PHE A 181 13.47 -1.92 -9.39
C PHE A 181 13.24 -0.46 -8.99
N TRP A 182 11.98 -0.07 -8.81
CA TRP A 182 11.62 1.31 -8.43
C TRP A 182 11.96 1.58 -6.96
N GLY A 183 11.64 0.63 -6.07
CA GLY A 183 11.95 0.76 -4.66
C GLY A 183 10.98 0.02 -3.73
N LYS A 184 10.97 0.45 -2.47
CA LYS A 184 10.16 -0.15 -1.40
C LYS A 184 9.43 0.93 -0.60
N ILE A 185 8.12 0.79 -0.46
CA ILE A 185 7.28 1.63 0.40
C ILE A 185 6.91 0.86 1.67
N LEU A 186 7.07 1.51 2.82
CA LEU A 186 6.75 0.91 4.10
C LEU A 186 5.27 1.12 4.45
N GLY A 187 4.63 0.06 4.94
CA GLY A 187 3.26 0.10 5.44
C GLY A 187 3.17 -0.33 6.91
N LEU A 188 1.96 -0.20 7.48
CA LEU A 188 1.70 -0.50 8.89
C LEU A 188 1.62 -2.01 9.18
N GLU A 189 0.99 -2.77 8.29
CA GLU A 189 0.85 -4.22 8.40
C GLU A 189 1.87 -4.92 7.48
N MET A 190 1.96 -4.50 6.22
CA MET A 190 2.87 -5.05 5.21
C MET A 190 3.56 -3.94 4.41
N ASN A 191 4.72 -4.25 3.83
CA ASN A 191 5.44 -3.35 2.93
C ASN A 191 5.05 -3.60 1.47
N TYR A 192 5.44 -2.71 0.58
CA TYR A 192 5.32 -2.86 -0.87
C TYR A 192 6.70 -2.77 -1.52
N ILE A 193 7.06 -3.80 -2.28
CA ILE A 193 8.20 -3.85 -3.19
C ILE A 193 7.63 -3.54 -4.57
N ILE A 194 8.21 -2.58 -5.28
CA ILE A 194 7.64 -2.02 -6.50
C ILE A 194 8.63 -2.25 -7.66
N ALA A 195 8.12 -2.82 -8.74
CA ALA A 195 8.80 -2.93 -10.02
C ALA A 195 8.13 -1.96 -11.01
N GLU A 196 8.95 -1.21 -11.73
CA GLU A 196 8.57 -0.37 -12.86
C GLU A 196 8.86 -1.14 -14.14
N VAL A 197 7.88 -1.24 -15.02
CA VAL A 197 7.88 -2.15 -16.16
C VAL A 197 7.35 -1.43 -17.40
N GLN A 198 7.93 -1.74 -18.55
CA GLN A 198 7.39 -1.42 -19.87
C GLN A 198 7.13 -2.72 -20.64
N TYR A 199 5.96 -2.81 -21.27
CA TYR A 199 5.57 -3.98 -22.06
C TYR A 199 6.19 -3.89 -23.46
N THR A 200 6.10 -4.97 -24.23
CA THR A 200 6.37 -4.92 -25.66
C THR A 200 5.23 -4.20 -26.38
N GLU A 201 5.54 -3.44 -27.43
CA GLU A 201 4.57 -2.61 -28.19
C GLU A 201 3.28 -3.38 -28.57
N GLU A 202 3.41 -4.65 -28.97
CA GLU A 202 2.26 -5.52 -29.34
C GLU A 202 1.26 -5.72 -28.19
N GLU A 203 1.73 -5.76 -26.94
CA GLU A 203 0.85 -5.96 -25.77
C GLU A 203 0.30 -4.66 -25.21
N GLU A 204 1.02 -3.55 -25.42
CA GLU A 204 0.48 -2.22 -25.09
C GLU A 204 -0.72 -1.91 -25.98
N GLU A 205 -0.68 -2.31 -27.26
CA GLU A 205 -1.80 -2.21 -28.19
C GLU A 205 -2.99 -3.10 -27.77
N GLU A 206 -2.75 -4.38 -27.44
CA GLU A 206 -3.82 -5.28 -26.99
C GLU A 206 -4.50 -4.79 -25.70
N GLU A 207 -3.74 -4.30 -24.71
CA GLU A 207 -4.34 -3.74 -23.48
C GLU A 207 -5.10 -2.45 -23.73
N ALA A 208 -4.65 -1.62 -24.68
CA ALA A 208 -5.38 -0.42 -25.08
C ALA A 208 -6.74 -0.79 -25.71
N GLU A 209 -6.76 -1.78 -26.61
CA GLU A 209 -8.00 -2.28 -27.22
C GLU A 209 -8.96 -2.85 -26.17
N GLU A 210 -8.47 -3.66 -25.22
CA GLU A 210 -9.31 -4.19 -24.13
C GLU A 210 -9.90 -3.08 -23.25
N GLU A 211 -9.13 -2.04 -22.94
CA GLU A 211 -9.62 -0.89 -22.17
C GLU A 211 -10.67 -0.07 -22.93
N GLU A 212 -10.52 0.10 -24.25
CA GLU A 212 -11.51 0.77 -25.09
C GLU A 212 -12.84 0.02 -25.09
N VAL A 213 -12.82 -1.31 -25.23
CA VAL A 213 -14.03 -2.15 -25.17
C VAL A 213 -14.74 -2.01 -23.82
N ILE A 214 -13.99 -2.01 -22.71
CA ILE A 214 -14.58 -1.83 -21.36
C ILE A 214 -15.16 -0.42 -21.19
N ALA A 215 -14.52 0.60 -21.77
CA ALA A 215 -15.02 1.97 -21.73
C ALA A 215 -16.30 2.15 -22.55
N GLU A 216 -16.43 1.47 -23.70
CA GLU A 216 -17.64 1.45 -24.51
C GLU A 216 -18.79 0.69 -23.82
N GLU A 217 -18.53 -0.50 -23.26
CA GLU A 217 -19.53 -1.26 -22.49
C GLU A 217 -20.05 -0.48 -21.27
N GLY A 218 -19.20 0.33 -20.64
CA GLY A 218 -19.57 1.20 -19.52
C GLY A 218 -20.45 2.39 -19.92
N LYS A 219 -20.31 2.90 -21.14
CA LYS A 219 -21.16 3.98 -21.68
C LYS A 219 -22.54 3.46 -22.08
N GLU A 220 -22.63 2.25 -22.66
CA GLU A 220 -23.93 1.63 -23.01
C GLU A 220 -24.82 1.35 -21.78
N MET A 221 -24.25 1.22 -20.57
CA MET A 221 -25.04 1.05 -19.33
C MET A 221 -25.60 2.36 -18.74
N ASP A 222 -25.05 3.52 -19.11
CA ASP A 222 -25.48 4.83 -18.58
C ASP A 222 -26.54 5.53 -19.47
N GLU A 223 -26.83 5.01 -20.67
CA GLU A 223 -27.81 5.59 -21.61
C GLU A 223 -29.27 5.13 -21.39
N ASP A 224 -29.54 4.21 -20.45
CA ASP A 224 -30.85 3.56 -20.27
C ASP A 224 -31.56 3.93 -18.94
N GLU A 225 -31.61 5.22 -18.55
CA GLU A 225 -32.54 5.69 -17.48
C GLU A 225 -33.15 7.09 -17.77
N ASP A 226 -33.66 7.34 -18.98
CA ASP A 226 -34.59 8.47 -19.23
C ASP A 226 -36.06 7.99 -19.21
N GLU A 227 -36.56 7.65 -18.01
CA GLU A 227 -38.01 7.50 -17.78
C GLU A 227 -38.66 8.87 -17.58
N GLU A 228 -39.48 9.28 -18.56
CA GLU A 228 -40.41 10.41 -18.50
C GLU A 228 -41.19 10.46 -17.18
N LYS A 229 -40.85 11.40 -16.29
CA LYS A 229 -41.66 11.73 -15.10
C LYS A 229 -42.35 13.07 -15.27
N GLU A 230 -43.67 13.02 -15.12
CA GLU A 230 -44.60 14.14 -15.12
C GLU A 230 -44.17 15.26 -14.16
N LYS A 231 -44.27 16.51 -14.62
CA LYS A 231 -43.89 17.73 -13.89
C LYS A 231 -44.79 17.94 -12.67
N GLU A 232 -44.30 17.61 -11.48
CA GLU A 232 -44.71 18.24 -10.22
C GLU A 232 -43.57 19.14 -9.70
N ASP A 233 -43.93 20.27 -9.07
CA ASP A 233 -43.05 21.39 -8.69
C ASP A 233 -41.77 20.96 -7.94
N GLU A 234 -40.66 20.83 -8.67
CA GLU A 234 -39.33 20.55 -8.11
C GLU A 234 -38.72 21.81 -7.44
N PRO A 235 -37.99 21.66 -6.33
CA PRO A 235 -37.19 22.76 -5.77
C PRO A 235 -36.22 23.32 -6.81
N PRO A 236 -35.78 24.59 -6.70
CA PRO A 236 -34.91 25.20 -7.70
C PRO A 236 -33.69 24.32 -7.96
N LYS A 237 -33.55 23.88 -9.22
CA LYS A 237 -32.43 23.05 -9.66
C LYS A 237 -31.13 23.79 -9.35
N SER A 238 -30.21 23.11 -8.68
CA SER A 238 -28.89 23.64 -8.35
C SER A 238 -28.20 24.11 -9.63
N THR A 239 -27.75 25.37 -9.66
CA THR A 239 -26.93 25.92 -10.75
C THR A 239 -25.46 25.49 -10.64
N TYR A 240 -25.12 24.60 -9.69
CA TYR A 240 -23.77 24.06 -9.55
C TYR A 240 -23.50 23.05 -10.67
N LYS A 241 -22.66 23.45 -11.64
CA LYS A 241 -22.01 22.51 -12.57
C LYS A 241 -20.79 21.90 -11.87
N SER A 242 -20.71 20.59 -11.82
CA SER A 242 -19.50 19.89 -11.39
C SER A 242 -18.31 20.38 -12.23
N PRO A 243 -17.12 20.59 -11.65
CA PRO A 243 -15.93 20.91 -12.44
C PRO A 243 -15.72 19.86 -13.54
N PRO A 244 -15.26 20.26 -14.74
CA PRO A 244 -15.03 19.32 -15.83
C PRO A 244 -14.03 18.25 -15.40
N VAL A 245 -14.35 16.99 -15.71
CA VAL A 245 -13.49 15.85 -15.38
C VAL A 245 -12.35 15.82 -16.38
N ILE A 246 -11.12 15.96 -15.87
CA ILE A 246 -9.93 15.88 -16.72
C ILE A 246 -9.68 14.40 -17.06
N PRO A 247 -9.58 14.04 -18.35
CA PRO A 247 -9.38 12.65 -18.77
C PRO A 247 -8.02 12.11 -18.34
N LYS A 248 -7.94 10.79 -18.16
CA LYS A 248 -6.68 10.08 -17.92
C LYS A 248 -5.78 10.16 -19.15
N GLU A 249 -4.47 10.11 -18.95
CA GLU A 249 -3.51 9.91 -20.04
C GLU A 249 -3.54 8.46 -20.49
N GLU A 250 -3.35 8.23 -21.78
CA GLU A 250 -3.31 6.91 -22.41
C GLU A 250 -2.15 6.07 -21.84
N ASN A 251 -2.33 4.76 -21.83
CA ASN A 251 -1.28 3.84 -21.40
C ASN A 251 -0.06 4.02 -22.32
N GLY A 252 1.15 4.05 -21.76
CA GLY A 252 2.38 4.36 -22.51
C GLY A 252 2.74 5.85 -22.58
N THR A 253 1.85 6.77 -22.17
CA THR A 253 2.12 8.22 -22.22
C THR A 253 2.10 8.90 -20.85
N GLY A 254 2.92 9.96 -20.70
CA GLY A 254 2.92 10.84 -19.53
C GLY A 254 3.02 10.11 -18.18
N THR A 255 2.03 10.33 -17.32
CA THR A 255 1.92 9.71 -15.99
C THR A 255 1.65 8.21 -16.02
N ASN A 256 1.20 7.66 -17.17
CA ASN A 256 0.94 6.24 -17.43
C ASN A 256 1.95 5.61 -18.39
N LYS A 257 3.12 6.25 -18.60
CA LYS A 257 4.23 5.71 -19.42
C LYS A 257 4.73 4.34 -18.96
N TYR A 258 4.76 4.10 -17.66
CA TYR A 258 5.21 2.82 -17.10
C TYR A 258 4.10 2.13 -16.31
N VAL A 259 4.11 0.80 -16.38
CA VAL A 259 3.27 -0.07 -15.59
C VAL A 259 4.01 -0.46 -14.30
N TYR A 260 3.28 -0.47 -13.19
CA TYR A 260 3.87 -0.76 -11.88
C TYR A 260 3.31 -2.05 -11.31
N PHE A 261 4.21 -2.98 -10.99
CA PHE A 261 3.89 -4.21 -10.28
C PHE A 261 4.31 -4.10 -8.82
N VAL A 262 3.47 -4.61 -7.92
CA VAL A 262 3.75 -4.61 -6.48
C VAL A 262 3.71 -5.98 -5.87
N CYS A 263 4.58 -6.21 -4.91
CA CYS A 263 4.67 -7.43 -4.14
C CYS A 263 4.90 -7.10 -2.67
N ASN A 264 4.23 -7.79 -1.75
CA ASN A 264 4.41 -7.50 -0.32
C ASN A 264 5.72 -8.05 0.26
N GLU A 265 6.12 -9.22 -0.21
CA GLU A 265 7.33 -9.93 0.24
C GLU A 265 7.91 -10.73 -0.91
N PRO A 266 9.24 -10.82 -1.04
CA PRO A 266 9.85 -11.60 -2.12
C PRO A 266 9.36 -13.06 -2.11
N GLY A 267 8.78 -13.51 -3.22
CA GLY A 267 8.20 -14.84 -3.37
C GLY A 267 6.67 -14.87 -3.39
N LYS A 268 6.00 -13.77 -3.01
CA LYS A 268 4.56 -13.61 -3.24
C LYS A 268 4.27 -13.23 -4.70
N PRO A 269 3.05 -13.49 -5.21
CA PRO A 269 2.67 -13.06 -6.55
C PRO A 269 2.77 -11.53 -6.67
N TRP A 270 3.16 -11.09 -7.85
CA TRP A 270 3.14 -9.68 -8.21
C TRP A 270 1.73 -9.28 -8.63
N VAL A 271 1.32 -8.08 -8.23
CA VAL A 271 0.00 -7.52 -8.55
C VAL A 271 0.20 -6.25 -9.36
N LYS A 272 -0.39 -6.19 -10.55
CA LYS A 272 -0.39 -5.00 -11.40
C LYS A 272 -1.21 -3.89 -10.74
N LEU A 273 -0.65 -2.68 -10.67
CA LEU A 273 -1.39 -1.49 -10.23
C LEU A 273 -2.22 -0.92 -11.38
N PRO A 274 -3.40 -0.35 -11.08
CA PRO A 274 -4.21 0.32 -12.10
C PRO A 274 -3.51 1.58 -12.62
N PRO A 275 -3.88 2.08 -13.82
CA PRO A 275 -3.43 3.36 -14.32
C PRO A 275 -3.89 4.50 -13.39
N VAL A 276 -3.15 5.61 -13.39
CA VAL A 276 -3.44 6.77 -12.54
C VAL A 276 -4.33 7.76 -13.27
N THR A 277 -5.25 8.39 -12.53
CA THR A 277 -6.05 9.51 -13.05
C THR A 277 -5.56 10.85 -12.49
N PRO A 278 -5.74 11.97 -13.22
CA PRO A 278 -5.35 13.30 -12.73
C PRO A 278 -6.06 13.66 -11.42
N ALA A 279 -7.34 13.29 -11.29
CA ALA A 279 -8.13 13.48 -10.07
C ALA A 279 -7.49 12.79 -8.84
N GLN A 280 -6.95 11.58 -9.02
CA GLN A 280 -6.22 10.87 -7.96
C GLN A 280 -4.94 11.62 -7.56
N ILE A 281 -4.15 12.10 -8.53
CA ILE A 281 -2.91 12.85 -8.26
C ILE A 281 -3.21 14.15 -7.51
N VAL A 282 -4.19 14.92 -8.00
CA VAL A 282 -4.61 16.20 -7.38
C VAL A 282 -5.12 15.97 -5.96
N CYS A 283 -5.93 14.93 -5.74
CA CYS A 283 -6.40 14.60 -4.40
C CYS A 283 -5.25 14.12 -3.50
N ALA A 284 -4.33 13.30 -4.03
CA ALA A 284 -3.17 12.79 -3.32
C ALA A 284 -2.25 13.91 -2.81
N ARG A 285 -2.14 15.04 -3.54
CA ARG A 285 -1.39 16.23 -3.10
C ARG A 285 -1.98 16.88 -1.84
N LYS A 286 -3.29 16.74 -1.60
CA LYS A 286 -4.02 17.39 -0.51
C LYS A 286 -4.12 16.53 0.77
N ILE A 287 -3.79 15.24 0.68
CA ILE A 287 -3.95 14.29 1.78
C ILE A 287 -2.60 13.71 2.22
N LYS A 288 -2.53 13.27 3.48
CA LYS A 288 -1.37 12.58 4.05
C LYS A 288 -1.84 11.35 4.83
N LYS A 289 -1.48 10.17 4.34
CA LYS A 289 -1.87 8.87 4.91
C LYS A 289 -0.69 7.91 4.97
N PHE A 290 -0.70 7.04 5.98
CA PHE A 290 0.19 5.88 6.04
C PHE A 290 -0.45 4.73 5.27
N PHE A 291 0.36 3.96 4.55
CA PHE A 291 -0.07 2.74 3.87
C PHE A 291 -0.33 1.64 4.89
N THR A 292 -1.38 0.85 4.68
CA THR A 292 -1.67 -0.32 5.52
C THR A 292 -0.88 -1.53 5.05
N GLY A 293 -0.59 -1.66 3.75
CA GLY A 293 -0.01 -2.86 3.17
C GLY A 293 -1.03 -3.78 2.50
N ARG A 294 -2.30 -3.37 2.48
CA ARG A 294 -3.41 -4.04 1.77
C ARG A 294 -3.91 -3.15 0.64
N LEU A 295 -3.83 -3.64 -0.60
CA LEU A 295 -4.16 -2.86 -1.80
C LEU A 295 -5.65 -2.50 -1.89
N ASP A 296 -6.52 -3.33 -1.31
CA ASP A 296 -7.98 -3.17 -1.28
C ASP A 296 -8.48 -2.25 -0.16
N ALA A 297 -7.60 -1.77 0.73
CA ALA A 297 -8.01 -0.95 1.86
C ALA A 297 -8.58 0.42 1.43
N PRO A 298 -9.67 0.90 2.04
CA PRO A 298 -10.26 2.20 1.69
C PRO A 298 -9.43 3.37 2.23
N VAL A 299 -9.24 4.41 1.40
CA VAL A 299 -8.48 5.61 1.76
C VAL A 299 -9.41 6.66 2.39
N VAL A 300 -9.66 6.50 3.70
CA VAL A 300 -10.54 7.42 4.45
C VAL A 300 -9.86 8.77 4.65
N SER A 301 -10.20 9.77 3.85
CA SER A 301 -9.60 11.11 3.88
C SER A 301 -10.61 12.22 3.59
N PHE A 302 -10.21 13.47 3.87
CA PHE A 302 -10.93 14.66 3.46
C PHE A 302 -9.92 15.64 2.85
N PRO A 303 -10.04 16.02 1.55
CA PRO A 303 -11.07 15.60 0.57
C PRO A 303 -11.14 14.07 0.35
N PRO A 304 -12.31 13.53 -0.06
CA PRO A 304 -12.45 12.10 -0.32
C PRO A 304 -11.58 11.68 -1.50
N PHE A 305 -10.79 10.62 -1.32
CA PHE A 305 -9.90 10.11 -2.35
C PHE A 305 -10.66 9.18 -3.33
N PRO A 306 -10.56 9.41 -4.66
CA PRO A 306 -11.23 8.58 -5.66
C PRO A 306 -10.47 7.27 -5.90
N GLY A 307 -10.67 6.29 -5.01
CA GLY A 307 -10.11 4.94 -5.14
C GLY A 307 -9.75 4.30 -3.80
N ASN A 308 -9.09 3.15 -3.87
CA ASN A 308 -8.56 2.42 -2.72
C ASN A 308 -7.05 2.68 -2.53
N GLU A 309 -6.40 1.90 -1.66
CA GLU A 309 -4.97 2.03 -1.37
C GLU A 309 -4.09 1.76 -2.60
N ALA A 310 -4.50 0.88 -3.52
CA ALA A 310 -3.78 0.64 -4.78
C ALA A 310 -3.71 1.90 -5.65
N ASN A 311 -4.84 2.61 -5.82
CA ASN A 311 -4.87 3.88 -6.56
C ASN A 311 -4.06 4.96 -5.85
N TYR A 312 -4.12 5.02 -4.51
CA TYR A 312 -3.33 5.99 -3.75
C TYR A 312 -1.83 5.68 -3.83
N LEU A 313 -1.44 4.41 -3.79
CA LEU A 313 -0.06 3.96 -3.98
C LEU A 313 0.45 4.36 -5.36
N ARG A 314 -0.33 4.06 -6.41
CA ARG A 314 -0.02 4.46 -7.80
C ARG A 314 0.14 5.98 -7.93
N ALA A 315 -0.73 6.77 -7.32
CA ALA A 315 -0.65 8.23 -7.34
C ALA A 315 0.60 8.76 -6.59
N GLN A 316 1.02 8.12 -5.49
CA GLN A 316 2.28 8.48 -4.83
C GLN A 316 3.50 8.10 -5.68
N ILE A 317 3.49 6.92 -6.31
CA ILE A 317 4.56 6.48 -7.23
C ILE A 317 4.73 7.51 -8.34
N ALA A 318 3.65 7.90 -9.03
CA ALA A 318 3.70 8.91 -10.10
C ALA A 318 4.36 10.22 -9.63
N ARG A 319 3.96 10.72 -8.46
CA ARG A 319 4.47 11.97 -7.87
C ARG A 319 5.93 11.88 -7.43
N ILE A 320 6.36 10.73 -6.92
CA ILE A 320 7.74 10.51 -6.50
C ILE A 320 8.62 10.34 -7.73
N SER A 321 8.21 9.54 -8.72
CA SER A 321 8.95 9.35 -9.98
C SER A 321 9.18 10.70 -10.66
N ALA A 322 8.11 11.47 -10.89
CA ALA A 322 8.20 12.79 -11.54
C ALA A 322 9.02 13.83 -10.76
N GLY A 323 9.19 13.66 -9.45
CA GLY A 323 9.90 14.62 -8.60
C GLY A 323 11.28 14.17 -8.13
N SER A 324 11.75 12.98 -8.54
CA SER A 324 12.99 12.41 -8.01
C SER A 324 13.85 11.66 -9.03
N HIS A 325 13.34 11.43 -10.24
CA HIS A 325 14.10 10.84 -11.34
C HIS A 325 15.06 11.86 -11.94
N ILE A 326 16.34 11.72 -11.58
CA ILE A 326 17.41 12.65 -11.94
C ILE A 326 18.63 11.90 -12.48
N SER A 327 19.37 12.57 -13.36
CA SER A 327 20.62 12.08 -13.94
C SER A 327 21.70 13.15 -13.95
N PRO A 328 22.99 12.78 -14.06
CA PRO A 328 24.04 13.73 -14.39
C PRO A 328 23.75 14.46 -15.70
N ILE A 329 24.06 15.75 -15.74
CA ILE A 329 23.89 16.59 -16.92
C ILE A 329 24.68 16.01 -18.11
N GLY A 330 24.01 15.93 -19.27
CA GLY A 330 24.61 15.38 -20.49
C GLY A 330 24.63 13.86 -20.58
N PHE A 331 24.17 13.13 -19.55
CA PHE A 331 24.00 11.67 -19.61
C PHE A 331 22.89 11.28 -20.59
N TYR A 332 21.75 11.98 -20.51
CA TYR A 332 20.67 11.88 -21.49
C TYR A 332 20.65 13.11 -22.39
N GLN A 333 20.24 12.92 -23.63
CA GLN A 333 19.93 13.97 -24.60
C GLN A 333 18.50 13.79 -25.11
N LEU A 334 17.84 14.88 -25.50
CA LEU A 334 16.53 14.78 -26.16
C LEU A 334 16.72 14.12 -27.54
N SER A 335 15.77 13.27 -27.94
CA SER A 335 15.79 12.66 -29.26
C SER A 335 15.64 13.72 -30.36
N GLU A 336 16.11 13.42 -31.58
CA GLU A 336 15.96 14.35 -32.71
C GLU A 336 14.48 14.67 -32.98
N GLU A 337 13.60 13.67 -32.84
CA GLU A 337 12.14 13.81 -32.99
C GLU A 337 11.57 14.81 -31.98
N GLU A 338 11.98 14.73 -30.71
CA GLU A 338 11.46 15.63 -29.68
C GLU A 338 12.01 17.05 -29.80
N ILE A 339 13.21 17.24 -30.35
CA ILE A 339 13.76 18.57 -30.62
C ILE A 339 12.99 19.27 -31.76
N GLU A 340 12.41 18.50 -32.69
CA GLU A 340 11.60 19.03 -33.80
C GLU A 340 10.16 19.39 -33.39
N GLU A 341 9.65 18.85 -32.28
CA GLU A 341 8.31 19.16 -31.75
C GLU A 341 8.31 20.52 -31.00
N GLU A 342 7.84 21.58 -31.66
CA GLU A 342 7.80 22.95 -31.10
C GLU A 342 6.85 23.11 -29.89
N GLU A 343 5.85 22.23 -29.72
CA GLU A 343 4.93 22.24 -28.59
C GLU A 343 4.51 20.81 -28.17
N GLY A 344 4.84 20.41 -26.94
CA GLY A 344 4.24 19.23 -26.30
C GLY A 344 4.94 17.89 -26.54
N GLY A 345 6.27 17.88 -26.61
CA GLY A 345 7.07 16.68 -26.78
C GLY A 345 6.71 15.50 -25.87
N GLU A 346 6.73 14.29 -26.41
CA GLU A 346 6.41 13.03 -25.69
C GLU A 346 7.41 12.65 -24.58
N GLY A 347 8.46 13.45 -24.36
CA GLY A 347 9.48 13.18 -23.35
C GLY A 347 10.42 12.02 -23.70
N ARG A 348 10.77 11.90 -24.98
CA ARG A 348 11.70 10.90 -25.53
C ARG A 348 13.15 11.39 -25.41
N TYR A 349 13.88 10.80 -24.47
CA TYR A 349 15.30 11.02 -24.31
C TYR A 349 16.09 9.74 -24.60
N GLU A 350 17.34 9.91 -25.03
CA GLU A 350 18.27 8.84 -25.37
C GLU A 350 19.56 8.97 -24.57
N GLU A 351 20.23 7.83 -24.32
CA GLU A 351 21.56 7.82 -23.70
C GLU A 351 22.60 8.44 -24.64
N ASN A 352 23.35 9.42 -24.13
CA ASN A 352 24.39 10.07 -24.90
C ASN A 352 25.65 9.19 -24.94
N ALA A 353 25.94 8.62 -26.11
CA ALA A 353 27.11 7.77 -26.33
C ALA A 353 28.47 8.50 -26.12
N ASP A 354 28.48 9.83 -26.25
CA ASP A 354 29.66 10.68 -26.05
C ASP A 354 29.73 11.28 -24.63
N PHE A 355 28.96 10.74 -23.67
CA PHE A 355 28.95 11.21 -22.30
C PHE A 355 30.32 11.05 -21.63
N ASN A 356 30.87 12.18 -21.16
CA ASN A 356 32.07 12.19 -20.33
C ASN A 356 31.67 12.36 -18.86
N PRO A 357 31.98 11.39 -18.00
CA PRO A 357 31.60 11.46 -16.60
C PRO A 357 32.25 12.66 -15.90
N LEU A 358 31.43 13.37 -15.12
CA LEU A 358 31.89 14.46 -14.27
C LEU A 358 32.59 13.92 -13.04
N SER A 359 33.51 14.69 -12.47
CA SER A 359 34.15 14.27 -11.23
C SER A 359 33.16 14.34 -10.05
N VAL A 360 33.34 13.46 -9.07
CA VAL A 360 32.49 13.42 -7.86
C VAL A 360 32.48 14.76 -7.13
N THR A 361 33.62 15.46 -7.10
CA THR A 361 33.73 16.78 -6.47
C THR A 361 32.83 17.79 -7.17
N GLU A 362 32.85 17.85 -8.51
CA GLU A 362 32.01 18.77 -9.28
C GLU A 362 30.52 18.46 -9.07
N MET A 363 30.17 17.17 -9.04
CA MET A 363 28.78 16.71 -8.85
C MET A 363 28.22 17.00 -7.45
N VAL A 364 29.09 17.12 -6.44
CA VAL A 364 28.70 17.46 -5.06
C VAL A 364 28.69 18.98 -4.85
N ASP A 365 29.64 19.70 -5.44
CA ASP A 365 29.78 21.14 -5.25
C ASP A 365 28.70 21.95 -5.98
N SER A 366 28.22 21.47 -7.13
CA SER A 366 27.18 22.16 -7.91
C SER A 366 25.98 21.27 -8.19
N LEU A 367 24.81 21.66 -7.68
CA LEU A 367 23.55 21.00 -8.02
C LEU A 367 23.15 21.17 -9.49
N SER A 368 23.76 22.10 -10.21
CA SER A 368 23.51 22.28 -11.65
C SER A 368 24.04 21.13 -12.51
N THR A 369 24.83 20.21 -11.95
CA THR A 369 25.32 19.02 -12.65
C THR A 369 24.30 17.89 -12.68
N TRP A 370 23.13 18.08 -12.06
CA TRP A 370 22.05 17.10 -12.01
C TRP A 370 20.82 17.69 -12.65
N VAL A 371 20.15 16.90 -13.48
CA VAL A 371 18.96 17.31 -14.23
C VAL A 371 17.84 16.30 -14.05
N HIS A 372 16.59 16.77 -14.07
CA HIS A 372 15.42 15.89 -14.09
C HIS A 372 15.27 15.25 -15.47
N HIS A 373 15.15 13.92 -15.52
CA HIS A 373 14.87 13.18 -16.77
C HIS A 373 13.44 12.64 -16.81
N GLY A 374 12.68 12.75 -15.72
CA GLY A 374 11.24 12.47 -15.72
C GLY A 374 10.43 13.72 -16.11
N GLN A 375 9.33 13.53 -16.84
CA GLN A 375 8.39 14.61 -17.11
C GLN A 375 7.76 15.13 -15.81
N SER A 376 7.60 16.45 -15.72
CA SER A 376 6.96 17.08 -14.57
C SER A 376 5.43 16.97 -14.64
N ILE A 377 4.79 16.74 -13.50
CA ILE A 377 3.33 16.65 -13.41
C ILE A 377 2.76 18.03 -13.07
N LEU A 378 1.91 18.56 -13.95
CA LEU A 378 1.23 19.85 -13.85
C LEU A 378 0.30 19.93 -12.63
N GLU A 379 -0.19 21.12 -12.26
CA GLU A 379 -1.16 21.27 -11.17
C GLU A 379 -2.46 20.53 -11.47
N GLN A 380 -2.82 20.50 -12.76
CA GLN A 380 -3.92 19.70 -13.32
C GLN A 380 -3.81 18.19 -13.03
N GLY A 381 -2.61 17.66 -12.81
CA GLY A 381 -2.36 16.24 -12.54
C GLY A 381 -2.04 15.38 -13.76
N ARG A 382 -1.77 16.01 -14.91
CA ARG A 382 -1.24 15.41 -16.15
C ARG A 382 0.19 15.87 -16.41
N CYS A 383 0.92 15.20 -17.30
CA CYS A 383 2.19 15.71 -17.80
C CYS A 383 1.98 16.75 -18.90
N VAL A 384 1.00 16.51 -19.77
CA VAL A 384 0.62 17.43 -20.85
C VAL A 384 -0.68 18.16 -20.48
N TRP A 385 -0.70 19.48 -20.67
CA TRP A 385 -1.87 20.29 -20.35
C TRP A 385 -3.05 19.95 -21.26
N PHE A 386 -4.21 19.74 -20.65
CA PHE A 386 -5.46 19.50 -21.37
C PHE A 386 -6.39 20.68 -21.20
N ASN A 387 -6.90 21.23 -22.30
CA ASN A 387 -7.91 22.29 -22.24
C ASN A 387 -9.30 21.68 -21.98
N PRO A 388 -9.93 21.88 -20.80
CA PRO A 388 -11.24 21.31 -20.51
C PRO A 388 -12.40 21.95 -21.29
N PHE A 389 -12.14 23.09 -21.94
CA PHE A 389 -13.15 23.86 -22.68
C PHE A 389 -12.98 23.80 -24.20
N LYS A 390 -11.97 23.07 -24.68
CA LYS A 390 -11.83 22.81 -26.11
C LYS A 390 -12.81 21.68 -26.45
N LYS A 391 -13.97 22.04 -27.03
CA LYS A 391 -14.94 21.08 -27.54
C LYS A 391 -14.35 20.31 -28.72
N SER A 392 -14.78 19.06 -28.90
CA SER A 392 -14.49 18.31 -30.12
C SER A 392 -15.16 19.00 -31.31
N GLU A 393 -14.58 18.92 -32.51
CA GLU A 393 -15.16 19.50 -33.73
C GLU A 393 -16.60 18.98 -34.00
N GLU A 394 -16.96 17.81 -33.46
CA GLU A 394 -18.31 17.23 -33.56
C GLU A 394 -19.36 17.91 -32.65
N GLU A 395 -18.96 18.48 -31.49
CA GLU A 395 -19.87 19.22 -30.61
C GLU A 395 -20.02 20.70 -31.02
N GLU A 396 -19.11 21.22 -31.85
CA GLU A 396 -19.20 22.58 -32.40
C GLU A 396 -20.31 22.71 -33.47
N GLU A 397 -20.64 21.63 -34.21
CA GLU A 397 -21.69 21.69 -35.24
C GLU A 397 -23.13 21.67 -34.67
N GLU A 398 -23.36 21.17 -33.45
CA GLU A 398 -24.71 21.11 -32.85
C GLU A 398 -25.12 22.39 -32.11
N GLU A 399 -24.18 23.27 -31.74
CA GLU A 399 -24.47 24.51 -30.99
C GLU A 399 -24.59 25.76 -31.88
N GLU A 400 -24.38 25.69 -33.20
CA GLU A 400 -24.57 26.84 -34.10
C GLU A 400 -26.05 27.32 -34.21
N GLU A 401 -27.04 26.60 -33.65
CA GLU A 401 -28.45 27.03 -33.69
C GLU A 401 -28.95 27.78 -32.43
N ASP A 402 -28.21 27.84 -31.32
CA ASP A 402 -28.67 28.48 -30.06
C ASP A 402 -27.67 29.53 -29.50
N GLU A 403 -27.01 30.29 -30.37
CA GLU A 403 -26.27 31.49 -29.95
C GLU A 403 -27.23 32.66 -29.61
N GLU A 404 -27.70 32.72 -28.37
CA GLU A 404 -27.96 33.98 -27.66
C GLU A 404 -28.25 33.69 -26.18
N GLU A 405 -27.22 33.76 -25.32
CA GLU A 405 -27.23 34.50 -24.05
C GLU A 405 -26.06 34.10 -23.12
N ASN A 406 -25.06 34.98 -23.09
CA ASN A 406 -24.34 35.39 -21.86
C ASN A 406 -23.66 34.27 -21.03
N ALA A 407 -22.61 33.66 -21.58
CA ALA A 407 -21.57 33.06 -20.74
C ALA A 407 -20.47 34.11 -20.51
N GLU A 408 -20.41 34.68 -19.30
CA GLU A 408 -19.15 35.23 -18.81
C GLU A 408 -18.11 34.09 -18.89
N GLU A 409 -17.15 34.17 -19.82
CA GLU A 409 -16.00 33.26 -19.86
C GLU A 409 -15.38 33.25 -18.46
N PRO A 410 -15.47 32.14 -17.69
CA PRO A 410 -14.77 32.09 -16.43
C PRO A 410 -13.28 32.13 -16.75
N ASP A 411 -12.57 33.17 -16.28
CA ASP A 411 -11.12 33.42 -16.42
C ASP A 411 -10.41 32.31 -17.22
N ALA A 412 -10.17 32.54 -18.51
CA ALA A 412 -9.46 31.60 -19.38
C ALA A 412 -8.30 30.98 -18.62
N LEU A 413 -8.43 29.69 -18.26
CA LEU A 413 -7.43 28.98 -17.46
C LEU A 413 -6.10 29.12 -18.18
N GLN A 414 -5.12 29.77 -17.55
CA GLN A 414 -3.79 29.89 -18.13
C GLN A 414 -3.26 28.48 -18.40
N GLN A 415 -2.82 28.26 -19.64
CA GLN A 415 -2.14 27.02 -20.01
C GLN A 415 -0.99 26.79 -19.05
N GLU A 416 -1.05 25.67 -18.33
CA GLU A 416 0.02 25.29 -17.42
C GLU A 416 1.15 24.70 -18.25
N THR A 417 2.32 25.32 -18.21
CA THR A 417 3.53 24.77 -18.84
C THR A 417 4.40 24.14 -17.77
N GLY A 418 4.71 22.86 -17.95
CA GLY A 418 5.60 22.12 -17.07
C GLY A 418 7.04 22.58 -17.20
N LEU A 419 7.90 22.18 -16.27
CA LEU A 419 9.33 22.37 -16.43
C LEU A 419 9.81 21.53 -17.62
N PRO A 420 10.64 22.09 -18.52
CA PRO A 420 11.24 21.33 -19.61
C PRO A 420 12.00 20.11 -19.08
N LEU A 421 12.09 19.07 -19.90
CA LEU A 421 12.99 17.96 -19.60
C LEU A 421 14.44 18.45 -19.49
N LEU A 422 15.22 17.72 -18.70
CA LEU A 422 16.63 18.01 -18.45
C LEU A 422 16.85 19.37 -17.75
N THR A 423 15.84 19.89 -17.05
CA THR A 423 15.98 21.08 -16.20
C THR A 423 16.89 20.78 -14.98
N PRO A 424 17.86 21.65 -14.65
CA PRO A 424 18.74 21.45 -13.50
C PRO A 424 18.02 21.48 -12.16
N VAL A 425 18.36 20.54 -11.26
CA VAL A 425 17.74 20.45 -9.92
C VAL A 425 18.11 21.62 -9.00
N SER A 426 19.06 22.47 -9.39
CA SER A 426 19.38 23.72 -8.70
C SER A 426 18.25 24.75 -8.77
N GLU A 427 17.33 24.61 -9.72
CA GLU A 427 16.16 25.48 -9.90
C GLU A 427 14.98 25.04 -9.00
N ASP A 428 15.06 23.85 -8.39
CA ASP A 428 13.99 23.31 -7.56
C ASP A 428 13.75 24.14 -6.29
N GLU A 429 12.48 24.42 -6.00
CA GLU A 429 12.08 25.15 -4.81
C GLU A 429 12.30 24.33 -3.53
N GLY A 430 13.06 24.90 -2.61
CA GLY A 430 13.26 24.37 -1.27
C GLY A 430 12.02 24.49 -0.36
N ILE A 431 11.99 23.70 0.71
CA ILE A 431 10.94 23.77 1.72
C ILE A 431 11.42 24.72 2.83
N GLN A 432 10.87 25.94 2.85
CA GLN A 432 11.26 27.00 3.79
C GLN A 432 12.76 27.35 3.69
N ASN A 433 13.57 26.90 4.65
CA ASN A 433 15.02 27.14 4.70
C ASN A 433 15.83 25.87 4.34
N ILE A 434 15.17 24.80 3.91
CA ILE A 434 15.80 23.53 3.54
C ILE A 434 15.85 23.48 2.00
N PRO A 435 17.02 23.31 1.37
CA PRO A 435 17.10 23.19 -0.08
C PRO A 435 16.32 21.96 -0.56
N ALA A 436 15.89 21.92 -1.82
CA ALA A 436 15.16 20.76 -2.35
C ALA A 436 16.02 19.48 -2.34
N TRP A 437 17.33 19.63 -2.54
CA TRP A 437 18.29 18.54 -2.64
C TRP A 437 19.52 18.76 -1.76
N THR A 438 20.13 17.66 -1.31
CA THR A 438 21.40 17.66 -0.58
C THR A 438 22.38 16.73 -1.27
N ALA A 439 23.54 17.24 -1.70
CA ALA A 439 24.61 16.44 -2.30
C ALA A 439 25.70 16.11 -1.28
N GLN A 440 26.16 14.86 -1.28
CA GLN A 440 27.24 14.38 -0.41
C GLN A 440 28.08 13.32 -1.12
N PRO A 441 29.39 13.24 -0.86
CA PRO A 441 30.21 12.13 -1.32
C PRO A 441 30.03 10.91 -0.39
N SER A 442 30.18 9.70 -0.92
CA SER A 442 30.12 8.46 -0.12
C SER A 442 31.23 8.38 0.94
N THR A 443 32.40 8.98 0.67
CA THR A 443 33.52 9.03 1.60
C THR A 443 34.33 10.32 1.46
N ASN A 444 34.71 10.90 2.59
CA ASN A 444 35.63 12.04 2.65
C ASN A 444 37.11 11.62 2.76
N LEU A 445 37.38 10.33 2.99
CA LEU A 445 38.74 9.85 3.23
C LEU A 445 39.46 9.43 1.94
N ILE A 446 38.71 8.91 0.96
CA ILE A 446 39.25 8.37 -0.28
C ILE A 446 38.43 8.89 -1.48
N PRO A 447 38.59 10.18 -1.85
CA PRO A 447 37.77 10.80 -2.90
C PRO A 447 37.93 10.16 -4.29
N GLN A 448 39.02 9.42 -4.53
CA GLN A 448 39.28 8.71 -5.79
C GLN A 448 38.32 7.55 -6.06
N TYR A 449 37.73 6.98 -5.01
CA TYR A 449 36.73 5.90 -5.11
C TYR A 449 35.40 6.33 -4.48
N ALA A 450 35.21 7.64 -4.30
CA ALA A 450 33.94 8.16 -3.81
C ALA A 450 32.88 8.09 -4.91
N VAL A 451 31.63 8.14 -4.49
CA VAL A 451 30.45 8.22 -5.36
C VAL A 451 29.71 9.48 -4.94
N ALA A 452 29.20 10.24 -5.91
CA ALA A 452 28.34 11.38 -5.62
C ALA A 452 26.93 10.86 -5.29
N ILE A 453 26.38 11.27 -4.17
CA ILE A 453 25.04 10.89 -3.73
C ILE A 453 24.21 12.16 -3.64
N LEU A 454 23.02 12.11 -4.24
CA LEU A 454 22.04 13.18 -4.16
C LEU A 454 20.80 12.68 -3.42
N GLN A 455 20.41 13.39 -2.36
CA GLN A 455 19.25 13.09 -1.55
C GLN A 455 18.15 14.12 -1.79
N SER A 456 16.92 13.66 -2.05
CA SER A 456 15.75 14.53 -2.07
C SER A 456 15.32 14.88 -0.64
N ASN A 457 15.22 16.17 -0.33
CA ASN A 457 14.64 16.64 0.93
C ASN A 457 13.12 16.76 0.84
N ARG A 458 12.56 16.84 -0.38
CA ARG A 458 11.11 16.84 -0.63
C ARG A 458 10.51 15.44 -0.49
N TRP A 459 11.24 14.43 -0.94
CA TRP A 459 10.89 13.02 -0.83
C TRP A 459 11.94 12.24 -0.03
N PRO A 460 11.87 12.26 1.31
CA PRO A 460 12.81 11.53 2.15
C PRO A 460 12.76 10.03 1.85
N GLY A 461 13.87 9.48 1.37
CA GLY A 461 13.97 8.09 0.89
C GLY A 461 14.32 7.98 -0.59
N ALA A 462 14.14 9.05 -1.37
CA ALA A 462 14.60 9.12 -2.75
C ALA A 462 16.06 9.58 -2.81
N TYR A 463 16.89 8.74 -3.44
CA TYR A 463 18.32 8.97 -3.59
C TYR A 463 18.74 8.66 -5.02
N ALA A 464 19.68 9.44 -5.54
CA ALA A 464 20.41 9.14 -6.76
C ALA A 464 21.89 9.02 -6.44
N PHE A 465 22.60 8.25 -7.25
CA PHE A 465 24.06 8.16 -7.18
C PHE A 465 24.66 8.31 -8.57
N ALA A 466 25.89 8.78 -8.63
CA ALA A 466 26.69 8.80 -9.84
C ALA A 466 28.15 8.50 -9.48
N SER A 467 28.73 7.52 -10.16
CA SER A 467 30.17 7.25 -10.15
C SER A 467 30.78 7.83 -11.42
N GLY A 468 31.79 8.69 -11.27
CA GLY A 468 32.53 9.26 -12.40
C GLY A 468 33.64 8.36 -12.93
#